data_AF-M9M1Y6-F1
#
_entry.id   AF-M9M1Y6-F1
#
_cell.length_a   1.000
_cell.length_b   1.000
_cell.length_c   1.000
_cell.angle_alpha   90.00
_cell.angle_beta   90.00
_cell.angle_gamma   90.00
#
_symmetry.space_group_name_H-M   'P 1'
#
loop_
_entity.id
_entity.type
_entity.pdbx_description
1 polymer ?
#
loop_
_entity_poly.entity_id
_entity_poly.type
_entity_poly.pdbx_seq_one_letter_code
_entity_poly.pdbx_strand_id
1 'polypeptide(L)'
;MSHILTVAVDAGDRARALVLLASLGGLPTKPERLGAKQADEHRNPPRPRAKKARGGRELGLGLDAQLPPGRNALGKQRENEMLFCPTCANCLIIQLDDQGNNKWSCHTCPYEFPIVRQMTTRLHLKRKEVDDVMGGEESWKNVDSTDAPCPKCENPKAFFMQLQIRSADEPRWRMCVIFWTVSDAHYDLVIASNRDEFLARPTLPASWHAFDLDSEARILSARDASGGGTWLGVTRSGAFATLTNFTEATPELPPGMERFESRGQLVRDWLLSSHPFPQTRQEVEKDIQQYLNNVGDKLQSFPGFNLLVGKVSKQGTVLGYITNRDSQGELAKPQPKIFDPPKIERVRMCRGMSNSILDQPWPKVHTGSQAFDAALARASTAPDQEQLIADLFSVLAFSSNPTQRSELRNSILIPPVQLPTPAGDGDWYATRTSTVILIAKDGRATFVERDIHTLNHNIPTEIPPGQAQRSFTWNLLD
;
A
#
# COMPACT_ATOMS: atom_id res chain seq x y z
N MET A 1 -18.53 -11.87 10.68
CA MET A 1 -19.67 -10.95 10.89
C MET A 1 -19.23 -9.55 10.47
N SER A 2 -19.95 -8.91 9.56
CA SER A 2 -19.68 -7.53 9.13
C SER A 2 -20.35 -6.54 10.09
N HIS A 3 -19.57 -5.58 10.60
CA HIS A 3 -20.12 -4.43 11.34
C HIS A 3 -20.15 -3.24 10.39
N ILE A 4 -21.36 -2.87 9.95
CA ILE A 4 -21.60 -1.66 9.16
C ILE A 4 -21.73 -0.48 10.12
N LEU A 5 -21.01 0.60 9.87
CA LEU A 5 -21.11 1.85 10.63
C LEU A 5 -21.89 2.87 9.80
N THR A 6 -23.17 3.06 10.10
CA THR A 6 -23.97 4.13 9.48
C THR A 6 -23.82 5.40 10.31
N VAL A 7 -23.34 6.47 9.68
CA VAL A 7 -23.19 7.79 10.29
C VAL A 7 -24.07 8.77 9.53
N ALA A 8 -25.01 9.39 10.23
CA ALA A 8 -25.82 10.49 9.73
C ALA A 8 -25.38 11.80 10.41
N VAL A 9 -25.34 12.89 9.65
CA VAL A 9 -24.94 14.22 10.12
C VAL A 9 -25.98 15.26 9.70
N ASP A 10 -26.27 16.20 10.60
CA ASP A 10 -27.29 17.24 10.44
C ASP A 10 -26.78 18.40 9.57
N ALA A 11 -27.63 18.94 8.70
CA ALA A 11 -27.33 20.07 7.84
C ALA A 11 -27.68 21.40 8.53
N GLY A 12 -26.87 21.75 9.54
CA GLY A 12 -27.00 22.99 10.30
C GLY A 12 -25.67 23.38 10.96
N ASP A 13 -25.54 24.65 11.32
CA ASP A 13 -24.30 25.41 11.59
C ASP A 13 -23.37 24.90 12.74
N ARG A 14 -23.64 23.69 13.28
CA ARG A 14 -22.77 22.91 14.15
C ARG A 14 -22.96 21.41 13.90
N ALA A 15 -22.19 20.85 12.97
CA ALA A 15 -22.14 19.42 12.72
C ALA A 15 -21.81 18.63 14.00
N ARG A 16 -22.58 17.56 14.26
CA ARG A 16 -22.24 16.51 15.22
C ARG A 16 -22.82 15.18 14.74
N ALA A 17 -21.95 14.23 14.45
CA ALA A 17 -22.30 12.89 14.00
C ALA A 17 -23.07 12.08 15.06
N LEU A 18 -24.11 11.35 14.64
CA LEU A 18 -24.74 10.30 15.43
C LEU A 18 -24.30 8.93 14.89
N VAL A 19 -23.74 8.08 15.75
CA VAL A 19 -23.31 6.72 15.41
C VAL A 19 -24.40 5.73 15.83
N LEU A 20 -24.98 5.02 14.87
CA LEU A 20 -25.92 3.92 15.13
C LEU A 20 -25.29 2.58 14.72
N LEU A 21 -25.11 1.70 15.70
CA LEU A 21 -24.74 0.30 15.49
C LEU A 21 -26.01 -0.54 15.47
N ALA A 22 -26.45 -0.95 14.29
CA ALA A 22 -27.60 -1.84 14.12
C ALA A 22 -27.14 -3.30 13.93
N SER A 23 -27.72 -4.21 14.73
CA SER A 23 -27.69 -5.66 14.46
C SER A 23 -29.03 -6.03 13.83
N LEU A 24 -29.02 -6.76 12.70
CA LEU A 24 -30.23 -7.05 11.93
C LEU A 24 -31.17 -8.02 12.65
N GLY A 25 -32.41 -7.58 12.93
CA GLY A 25 -33.46 -8.37 13.54
C GLY A 25 -34.88 -7.85 13.22
N GLY A 26 -35.47 -8.36 12.14
CA GLY A 26 -36.91 -8.50 11.80
C GLY A 26 -37.99 -7.43 12.14
N LEU A 27 -38.71 -7.02 11.08
CA LEU A 27 -40.18 -6.74 11.00
C LEU A 27 -40.73 -5.45 11.69
N PRO A 28 -41.99 -4.98 11.40
CA PRO A 28 -42.95 -5.24 10.31
C PRO A 28 -43.49 -3.94 9.61
N THR A 29 -44.70 -4.00 9.01
CA THR A 29 -45.33 -3.05 8.05
C THR A 29 -46.17 -1.87 8.63
N LYS A 30 -46.43 -0.85 7.78
CA LYS A 30 -47.41 0.30 7.80
C LYS A 30 -48.78 0.09 8.53
N PRO A 31 -49.63 1.13 8.84
CA PRO A 31 -49.76 2.49 8.23
C PRO A 31 -50.18 3.71 9.14
N GLU A 32 -50.32 4.89 8.48
CA GLU A 32 -51.38 5.94 8.63
C GLU A 32 -51.29 7.23 9.48
N ARG A 33 -52.13 8.21 9.07
CA ARG A 33 -52.04 9.69 9.12
C ARG A 33 -52.51 10.39 10.41
N LEU A 34 -52.07 11.65 10.57
CA LEU A 34 -52.73 12.90 11.04
C LEU A 34 -51.70 13.74 11.83
N GLY A 35 -51.62 15.07 11.84
CA GLY A 35 -52.42 16.19 11.33
C GLY A 35 -51.93 17.46 12.05
N ALA A 36 -51.57 18.53 11.33
CA ALA A 36 -50.79 19.66 11.89
C ALA A 36 -51.58 20.62 12.79
N LYS A 37 -50.89 21.34 13.71
CA LYS A 37 -51.30 22.69 14.18
C LYS A 37 -50.21 23.49 14.92
N GLN A 38 -49.89 24.65 14.33
CA GLN A 38 -49.57 25.98 14.89
C GLN A 38 -48.52 26.18 16.03
N ALA A 39 -47.84 27.32 15.92
CA ALA A 39 -46.80 27.83 16.81
C ALA A 39 -47.16 29.23 17.36
N ASP A 40 -46.51 29.62 18.46
CA ASP A 40 -46.40 30.98 19.05
C ASP A 40 -45.40 30.89 20.24
N GLU A 41 -44.66 31.90 20.71
CA GLU A 41 -44.36 33.25 20.22
C GLU A 41 -43.04 33.77 20.89
N HIS A 42 -42.54 34.92 20.42
CA HIS A 42 -41.36 35.72 20.83
C HIS A 42 -40.80 35.72 22.29
N ARG A 43 -39.45 35.92 22.41
CA ARG A 43 -38.84 37.14 23.04
C ARG A 43 -37.30 37.30 22.85
N ASN A 44 -36.80 38.53 23.06
CA ASN A 44 -35.48 39.08 22.65
C ASN A 44 -34.45 39.23 23.82
N PRO A 45 -33.14 39.50 23.55
CA PRO A 45 -32.00 39.36 24.50
C PRO A 45 -31.56 40.66 25.22
N PRO A 46 -30.47 40.65 26.04
CA PRO A 46 -29.31 41.50 25.69
C PRO A 46 -27.86 41.11 26.18
N ARG A 47 -26.87 41.32 25.28
CA ARG A 47 -25.51 41.96 25.37
C ARG A 47 -24.40 41.58 26.42
N PRO A 48 -23.09 41.82 26.10
CA PRO A 48 -21.91 41.30 26.84
C PRO A 48 -20.97 42.37 27.50
N ARG A 49 -19.90 41.96 28.21
CA ARG A 49 -18.78 42.85 28.66
C ARG A 49 -17.38 42.15 28.78
N ALA A 50 -16.32 42.95 29.02
CA ALA A 50 -14.95 42.72 28.51
C ALA A 50 -13.82 42.36 29.52
N LYS A 51 -12.62 42.09 28.96
CA LYS A 51 -11.32 41.67 29.58
C LYS A 51 -10.63 42.71 30.49
N LYS A 52 -9.62 42.27 31.28
CA LYS A 52 -8.44 43.07 31.74
C LYS A 52 -7.23 42.21 32.17
N ALA A 53 -6.02 42.77 32.18
CA ALA A 53 -4.73 42.10 32.53
C ALA A 53 -3.71 43.06 33.22
N ARG A 54 -2.69 42.52 33.94
CA ARG A 54 -1.44 43.15 34.49
C ARG A 54 -0.53 42.07 35.18
N GLY A 55 0.76 42.27 35.51
CA GLY A 55 1.62 43.46 35.28
C GLY A 55 3.12 43.48 35.72
N GLY A 56 3.73 42.43 36.33
CA GLY A 56 5.22 42.29 36.50
C GLY A 56 5.91 42.69 37.83
N ARG A 57 7.09 42.08 38.12
CA ARG A 57 8.40 42.68 38.55
C ARG A 57 9.43 41.65 39.09
N GLU A 58 10.71 42.09 39.18
CA GLU A 58 11.96 41.30 39.30
C GLU A 58 12.62 41.34 40.70
N LEU A 59 13.54 40.39 40.99
CA LEU A 59 14.97 40.59 41.42
C LEU A 59 15.54 39.40 42.24
N GLY A 60 16.84 39.12 42.11
CA GLY A 60 17.62 38.32 43.07
C GLY A 60 18.60 37.29 42.47
N LEU A 61 19.91 37.44 42.73
CA LEU A 61 20.97 36.49 42.38
C LEU A 61 21.27 35.52 43.53
N GLY A 62 21.63 34.27 43.22
CA GLY A 62 22.15 33.30 44.18
C GLY A 62 22.69 32.04 43.49
N LEU A 63 23.96 31.71 43.74
CA LEU A 63 24.60 30.46 43.34
C LEU A 63 24.32 29.40 44.39
N ASP A 64 23.75 28.26 44.02
CA ASP A 64 23.88 27.03 44.80
C ASP A 64 23.68 25.78 43.92
N ALA A 65 24.53 24.77 44.13
CA ALA A 65 24.55 23.55 43.34
C ALA A 65 23.67 22.47 43.99
N GLN A 66 22.46 22.23 43.46
CA GLN A 66 21.59 21.13 43.86
C GLN A 66 20.59 20.75 42.73
N LEU A 67 20.83 19.61 42.08
CA LEU A 67 19.75 18.75 41.56
C LEU A 67 19.34 17.81 42.72
N PRO A 68 18.07 17.35 42.84
CA PRO A 68 16.85 17.65 42.06
C PRO A 68 15.70 18.20 42.96
N PRO A 69 14.58 18.74 42.40
CA PRO A 69 13.47 17.87 42.00
C PRO A 69 12.68 18.34 40.76
N GLY A 70 11.95 17.43 40.12
CA GLY A 70 11.16 17.70 38.92
C GLY A 70 9.94 18.61 39.12
N ARG A 71 10.14 19.93 39.17
CA ARG A 71 9.10 20.95 38.92
C ARG A 71 9.69 22.14 38.18
N ASN A 72 9.02 22.58 37.12
CA ASN A 72 9.24 23.88 36.51
C ASN A 72 8.34 24.95 37.15
N ALA A 73 8.71 26.23 37.04
CA ALA A 73 8.06 27.36 37.72
C ALA A 73 6.62 27.70 37.25
N LEU A 74 5.97 26.82 36.49
CA LEU A 74 4.64 27.01 35.91
C LEU A 74 3.65 25.86 36.19
N GLY A 75 4.04 24.87 37.00
CA GLY A 75 3.09 23.88 37.56
C GLY A 75 2.37 22.98 36.55
N LYS A 76 2.89 22.83 35.32
CA LYS A 76 2.33 21.95 34.29
C LYS A 76 3.14 20.66 34.17
N GLN A 77 2.47 19.52 34.29
CA GLN A 77 3.07 18.21 34.05
C GLN A 77 3.54 18.08 32.60
N ARG A 78 4.72 17.48 32.38
CA ARG A 78 5.19 17.09 31.05
C ARG A 78 4.74 15.66 30.77
N GLU A 79 4.34 15.43 29.52
CA GLU A 79 3.90 14.13 29.02
C GLU A 79 5.12 13.37 28.45
N ASN A 80 5.24 12.06 28.74
CA ASN A 80 6.29 11.13 28.30
C ASN A 80 7.76 11.63 28.40
N GLU A 81 8.38 11.45 29.56
CA GLU A 81 9.84 11.60 29.72
C GLU A 81 10.57 10.33 29.26
N MET A 82 11.23 10.40 28.10
CA MET A 82 12.35 9.50 27.77
C MET A 82 13.58 9.97 28.54
N LEU A 83 14.24 9.06 29.27
CA LEU A 83 15.45 9.38 30.04
C LEU A 83 16.69 9.12 29.20
N PHE A 84 17.59 10.11 29.14
CA PHE A 84 18.83 10.06 28.37
C PHE A 84 20.04 9.98 29.29
N CYS A 85 21.08 9.27 28.85
CA CYS A 85 22.36 9.17 29.53
C CYS A 85 23.03 10.55 29.61
N PRO A 86 23.44 11.04 30.79
CA PRO A 86 24.11 12.34 30.92
C PRO A 86 25.50 12.37 30.27
N THR A 87 26.12 11.21 30.02
CA THR A 87 27.48 11.09 29.48
C THR A 87 27.51 11.06 27.94
N CYS A 88 26.54 10.40 27.30
CA CYS A 88 26.55 10.19 25.84
C CYS A 88 25.21 10.45 25.13
N ALA A 89 24.23 11.04 25.83
CA ALA A 89 22.90 11.42 25.33
C ALA A 89 22.04 10.30 24.71
N ASN A 90 22.46 9.04 24.75
CA ASN A 90 21.65 7.90 24.28
C ASN A 90 20.54 7.54 25.29
N CYS A 91 19.44 6.98 24.78
CA CYS A 91 18.29 6.57 25.60
C CYS A 91 18.69 5.49 26.62
N LEU A 92 18.23 5.63 27.86
CA LEU A 92 18.44 4.66 28.92
C LEU A 92 17.39 3.54 28.84
N ILE A 93 17.82 2.30 29.06
CA ILE A 93 16.96 1.12 29.11
C ILE A 93 16.89 0.57 30.53
N ILE A 94 15.81 -0.15 30.87
CA ILE A 94 15.71 -0.84 32.17
C ILE A 94 16.36 -2.21 32.03
N GLN A 95 17.30 -2.52 32.92
CA GLN A 95 17.92 -3.82 33.10
C GLN A 95 17.87 -4.22 34.58
N LEU A 96 18.18 -5.49 34.88
CA LEU A 96 18.33 -5.98 36.25
C LEU A 96 19.79 -5.86 36.70
N ASP A 97 20.02 -5.62 37.99
CA ASP A 97 21.31 -5.82 38.63
C ASP A 97 21.49 -7.29 39.08
N ASP A 98 22.70 -7.65 39.52
CA ASP A 98 23.04 -9.01 39.98
C ASP A 98 22.27 -9.43 41.25
N GLN A 99 21.50 -8.52 41.86
CA GLN A 99 20.66 -8.74 43.03
C GLN A 99 19.16 -8.78 42.68
N GLY A 100 18.81 -8.64 41.39
CA GLY A 100 17.44 -8.70 40.89
C GLY A 100 16.64 -7.38 40.97
N ASN A 101 17.28 -6.24 41.27
CA ASN A 101 16.63 -4.94 41.27
C ASN A 101 16.69 -4.27 39.89
N ASN A 102 15.71 -3.43 39.57
CA ASN A 102 15.72 -2.67 38.33
C ASN A 102 16.71 -1.50 38.38
N LYS A 103 17.55 -1.37 37.35
CA LYS A 103 18.45 -0.23 37.09
C LYS A 103 18.23 0.33 35.69
N TRP A 104 18.44 1.63 35.52
CA TRP A 104 18.64 2.25 34.21
C TRP A 104 20.08 2.03 33.77
N SER A 105 20.30 1.54 32.56
CA SER A 105 21.63 1.39 31.97
C SER A 105 21.69 2.01 30.56
N CYS A 106 22.88 2.44 30.17
CA CYS A 106 23.15 2.89 28.80
C CYS A 106 23.78 1.77 27.99
N HIS A 107 23.29 1.52 26.77
CA HIS A 107 23.85 0.47 25.90
C HIS A 107 25.24 0.82 25.32
N THR A 108 25.64 2.10 25.34
CA THR A 108 26.84 2.61 24.64
C THR A 108 27.95 3.08 25.58
N CYS A 109 27.69 3.20 26.88
CA CYS A 109 28.71 3.60 27.86
C CYS A 109 28.41 2.99 29.24
N PRO A 110 29.38 2.94 30.17
CA PRO A 110 29.23 2.30 31.48
C PRO A 110 28.31 3.01 32.49
N TYR A 111 27.40 3.88 32.02
CA TYR A 111 26.49 4.61 32.88
C TYR A 111 25.35 3.70 33.36
N GLU A 112 25.26 3.53 34.68
CA GLU A 112 24.19 2.81 35.37
C GLU A 112 23.60 3.66 36.50
N PHE A 113 22.29 3.53 36.74
CA PHE A 113 21.58 4.24 37.80
C PHE A 113 20.43 3.40 38.40
N PRO A 114 20.45 3.04 39.69
CA PRO A 114 19.47 2.14 40.29
C PRO A 114 18.08 2.78 40.48
N ILE A 115 17.00 2.04 40.21
CA ILE A 115 15.61 2.50 40.36
C ILE A 115 15.14 2.27 41.80
N VAL A 116 15.60 3.13 42.71
CA VAL A 116 15.33 3.05 44.16
C VAL A 116 13.93 3.53 44.59
N ARG A 117 13.10 4.05 43.67
CA ARG A 117 11.75 4.56 43.95
C ARG A 117 10.78 4.13 42.84
N GLN A 118 9.53 3.90 43.21
CA GLN A 118 8.46 3.60 42.25
C GLN A 118 8.25 4.78 41.29
N MET A 119 8.55 4.59 40.01
CA MET A 119 8.31 5.57 38.94
C MET A 119 7.07 5.13 38.16
N THR A 120 6.07 6.02 38.02
CA THR A 120 4.85 5.72 37.25
C THR A 120 4.51 6.87 36.30
N THR A 121 4.57 6.62 35.00
CA THR A 121 4.11 7.56 33.98
C THR A 121 2.64 7.27 33.67
N ARG A 122 1.75 8.24 33.96
CA ARG A 122 0.31 8.14 33.60
C ARG A 122 0.04 8.94 32.33
N LEU A 123 0.03 8.25 31.19
CA LEU A 123 -0.38 8.85 29.92
C LEU A 123 -1.88 9.14 29.95
N HIS A 124 -2.25 10.39 30.20
CA HIS A 124 -3.62 10.84 30.05
C HIS A 124 -3.89 11.02 28.56
N LEU A 125 -4.35 9.94 27.93
CA LEU A 125 -4.86 9.98 26.56
C LEU A 125 -5.98 11.01 26.51
N LYS A 126 -5.68 12.21 25.99
CA LYS A 126 -6.74 13.10 25.52
C LYS A 126 -7.52 12.28 24.51
N ARG A 127 -8.81 12.04 24.79
CA ARG A 127 -9.75 11.68 23.73
C ARG A 127 -9.52 12.72 22.65
N LYS A 128 -9.18 12.26 21.44
CA LYS A 128 -9.16 13.12 20.27
C LYS A 128 -10.48 13.87 20.31
N GLU A 129 -10.44 15.20 20.33
CA GLU A 129 -11.66 15.94 20.07
C GLU A 129 -12.17 15.41 18.73
N VAL A 130 -13.49 15.26 18.60
CA VAL A 130 -14.06 14.85 17.32
C VAL A 130 -13.99 16.08 16.44
N ASP A 131 -12.78 16.38 15.96
CA ASP A 131 -12.56 17.04 14.69
C ASP A 131 -13.51 16.35 13.71
N ASP A 132 -14.31 17.14 12.98
CA ASP A 132 -15.26 16.57 12.03
C ASP A 132 -14.52 15.56 11.15
N VAL A 133 -14.98 14.31 11.20
CA VAL A 133 -14.23 13.14 10.70
C VAL A 133 -14.05 13.20 9.17
N MET A 134 -14.75 14.14 8.53
CA MET A 134 -14.52 14.59 7.17
C MET A 134 -14.40 16.13 7.19
N GLY A 135 -13.55 16.67 6.31
CA GLY A 135 -13.28 18.10 6.24
C GLY A 135 -14.53 18.96 5.95
N GLY A 136 -14.35 20.28 5.98
CA GLY A 136 -15.43 21.25 5.80
C GLY A 136 -16.21 21.13 4.48
N GLU A 137 -17.21 22.00 4.32
CA GLU A 137 -18.31 21.95 3.35
C GLU A 137 -17.98 21.42 1.93
N GLU A 138 -16.80 21.71 1.38
CA GLU A 138 -16.27 21.14 0.13
C GLU A 138 -16.38 19.60 0.07
N SER A 139 -16.14 18.90 1.19
CA SER A 139 -16.13 17.43 1.29
C SER A 139 -17.52 16.81 1.16
N TRP A 140 -18.58 17.61 1.28
CA TRP A 140 -19.98 17.18 1.29
C TRP A 140 -20.71 17.44 -0.03
N LYS A 141 -20.03 17.93 -1.07
CA LYS A 141 -20.63 18.17 -2.40
C LYS A 141 -20.95 16.89 -3.17
N ASN A 142 -20.30 15.77 -2.82
CA ASN A 142 -20.34 14.50 -3.57
C ASN A 142 -20.81 13.30 -2.72
N VAL A 143 -21.65 13.51 -1.69
CA VAL A 143 -22.23 12.42 -0.88
C VAL A 143 -23.63 12.05 -1.35
N ASP A 144 -23.95 10.76 -1.25
CA ASP A 144 -25.30 10.26 -1.53
C ASP A 144 -26.31 10.76 -0.49
N SER A 145 -27.55 10.96 -0.94
CA SER A 145 -28.67 11.38 -0.10
C SER A 145 -29.81 10.37 -0.18
N THR A 146 -30.50 10.17 0.93
CA THR A 146 -31.64 9.26 1.05
C THR A 146 -32.81 9.96 1.75
N ASP A 147 -34.04 9.60 1.37
CA ASP A 147 -35.27 10.13 1.97
C ASP A 147 -35.58 9.42 3.30
N ALA A 148 -34.65 9.57 4.26
CA ALA A 148 -34.79 9.12 5.64
C ALA A 148 -34.94 10.33 6.56
N PRO A 149 -36.04 10.44 7.35
CA PRO A 149 -36.24 11.58 8.23
C PRO A 149 -35.23 11.58 9.37
N CYS A 150 -34.55 12.71 9.59
CA CYS A 150 -33.61 12.85 10.70
C CYS A 150 -34.37 12.76 12.05
N PRO A 151 -34.01 11.83 12.96
CA PRO A 151 -34.75 11.58 14.21
C PRO A 151 -34.57 12.70 15.27
N LYS A 152 -34.10 13.88 14.86
CA LYS A 152 -33.77 15.02 15.75
C LYS A 152 -34.23 16.38 15.22
N CYS A 153 -34.28 16.55 13.89
CA CYS A 153 -34.75 17.79 13.25
C CYS A 153 -35.86 17.56 12.20
N GLU A 154 -36.34 16.32 12.04
CA GLU A 154 -37.45 15.90 11.16
C GLU A 154 -37.28 16.23 9.66
N ASN A 155 -36.13 16.78 9.25
CA ASN A 155 -35.79 16.99 7.84
C ASN A 155 -35.87 15.65 7.07
N PRO A 156 -36.57 15.60 5.92
CA PRO A 156 -36.89 14.35 5.22
C PRO A 156 -35.70 13.72 4.48
N LYS A 157 -34.57 14.44 4.37
CA LYS A 157 -33.37 14.00 3.65
C LYS A 157 -32.19 13.89 4.59
N ALA A 158 -31.50 12.75 4.53
CA ALA A 158 -30.25 12.51 5.21
C ALA A 158 -29.14 12.24 4.19
N PHE A 159 -27.99 12.88 4.38
CA PHE A 159 -26.77 12.54 3.67
C PHE A 159 -26.06 11.37 4.37
N PHE A 160 -25.50 10.44 3.61
CA PHE A 160 -24.73 9.33 4.13
C PHE A 160 -23.50 9.08 3.27
N MET A 161 -22.42 8.61 3.90
CA MET A 161 -21.23 8.13 3.21
C MET A 161 -20.82 6.79 3.81
N GLN A 162 -20.59 5.79 2.97
CA GLN A 162 -20.08 4.49 3.39
C GLN A 162 -18.55 4.50 3.36
N LEU A 163 -17.92 4.58 4.53
CA LEU A 163 -16.46 4.57 4.67
C LEU A 163 -15.95 3.18 5.08
N GLN A 164 -15.10 2.59 4.25
CA GLN A 164 -14.52 1.27 4.49
C GLN A 164 -13.36 1.35 5.49
N ILE A 165 -13.67 1.34 6.79
CA ILE A 165 -12.71 1.46 7.91
C ILE A 165 -11.82 0.22 8.18
N ARG A 166 -11.78 -0.74 7.25
CA ARG A 166 -10.90 -1.91 7.27
C ARG A 166 -10.38 -2.17 5.86
N SER A 167 -9.19 -2.75 5.72
CA SER A 167 -8.81 -3.40 4.46
C SER A 167 -9.82 -4.51 4.19
N ALA A 168 -10.67 -4.36 3.17
CA ALA A 168 -11.52 -5.45 2.72
C ALA A 168 -10.65 -6.66 2.38
N ASP A 169 -11.10 -7.83 2.84
CA ASP A 169 -10.48 -9.12 2.56
C ASP A 169 -10.11 -9.20 1.08
N GLU A 170 -8.84 -9.49 0.79
CA GLU A 170 -8.29 -9.23 -0.53
C GLU A 170 -9.16 -9.88 -1.62
N PRO A 171 -9.79 -9.09 -2.51
CA PRO A 171 -10.81 -9.63 -3.38
C PRO A 171 -10.28 -10.76 -4.24
N ARG A 172 -11.10 -11.81 -4.41
CA ARG A 172 -10.82 -13.05 -5.16
C ARG A 172 -10.43 -12.84 -6.63
N TRP A 173 -10.38 -11.60 -7.10
CA TRP A 173 -10.47 -11.20 -8.49
C TRP A 173 -9.20 -10.51 -9.01
N ARG A 174 -8.19 -10.22 -8.17
CA ARG A 174 -6.99 -9.49 -8.60
C ARG A 174 -6.15 -10.29 -9.61
N MET A 175 -6.15 -9.83 -10.84
CA MET A 175 -5.43 -10.41 -11.96
C MET A 175 -4.28 -9.49 -12.37
N CYS A 176 -3.13 -10.08 -12.65
CA CYS A 176 -1.97 -9.35 -13.10
C CYS A 176 -1.22 -10.23 -14.09
N VAL A 177 -0.47 -9.62 -14.99
CA VAL A 177 0.41 -10.34 -15.90
C VAL A 177 1.69 -9.55 -16.09
N ILE A 178 2.79 -10.29 -16.19
CA ILE A 178 4.11 -9.73 -16.44
C ILE A 178 4.88 -10.65 -17.38
N PHE A 179 5.54 -10.02 -18.35
CA PHE A 179 6.47 -10.61 -19.30
C PHE A 179 7.84 -10.00 -19.03
N TRP A 180 8.89 -10.81 -19.13
CA TRP A 180 10.25 -10.34 -18.97
C TRP A 180 11.26 -11.14 -19.78
N THR A 181 12.39 -10.51 -20.08
CA THR A 181 13.62 -11.21 -20.46
C THR A 181 14.82 -10.61 -19.73
N VAL A 182 15.82 -11.47 -19.50
CA VAL A 182 17.18 -11.13 -19.05
C VAL A 182 18.22 -11.70 -20.04
N SER A 183 17.76 -12.04 -21.25
CA SER A 183 18.53 -12.70 -22.30
C SER A 183 18.29 -11.98 -23.62
N ASP A 184 18.80 -10.76 -23.69
CA ASP A 184 18.74 -9.89 -24.86
C ASP A 184 20.15 -9.41 -25.28
N ALA A 185 20.30 -8.93 -26.51
CA ALA A 185 21.55 -8.41 -27.03
C ALA A 185 21.89 -7.02 -26.44
N HIS A 186 20.90 -6.15 -26.27
CA HIS A 186 21.06 -4.74 -25.87
C HIS A 186 20.66 -4.46 -24.43
N TYR A 187 19.77 -5.27 -23.86
CA TYR A 187 19.21 -5.08 -22.51
C TYR A 187 19.63 -6.19 -21.55
N ASP A 188 19.93 -5.82 -20.30
CA ASP A 188 20.10 -6.76 -19.17
C ASP A 188 18.75 -7.11 -18.53
N LEU A 189 17.74 -6.25 -18.70
CA LEU A 189 16.37 -6.49 -18.27
C LEU A 189 15.38 -5.78 -19.19
N VAL A 190 14.35 -6.49 -19.62
CA VAL A 190 13.13 -5.92 -20.22
C VAL A 190 11.95 -6.51 -19.46
N ILE A 191 11.00 -5.66 -19.05
CA ILE A 191 9.74 -6.02 -18.40
C ILE A 191 8.60 -5.30 -19.11
N ALA A 192 7.48 -6.00 -19.30
CA ALA A 192 6.18 -5.42 -19.65
C ALA A 192 5.10 -6.05 -18.75
N SER A 193 4.29 -5.25 -18.05
CA SER A 193 3.30 -5.75 -17.10
C SER A 193 1.99 -4.95 -17.10
N ASN A 194 0.87 -5.64 -16.89
CA ASN A 194 -0.43 -5.07 -16.57
C ASN A 194 -0.83 -5.38 -15.14
N ARG A 195 -1.40 -4.38 -14.46
CA ARG A 195 -2.15 -4.56 -13.21
C ARG A 195 -3.63 -4.42 -13.45
N ASP A 196 -4.35 -5.51 -13.24
CA ASP A 196 -5.80 -5.55 -13.25
C ASP A 196 -6.31 -5.50 -11.80
N GLU A 197 -7.29 -4.65 -11.52
CA GLU A 197 -7.80 -4.39 -10.17
C GLU A 197 -9.16 -3.67 -10.25
N PHE A 198 -9.92 -3.67 -9.16
CA PHE A 198 -11.10 -2.81 -9.03
C PHE A 198 -10.77 -1.32 -9.22
N LEU A 199 -11.59 -0.62 -9.98
CA LEU A 199 -11.38 0.78 -10.31
C LEU A 199 -11.67 1.72 -9.13
N ALA A 200 -12.50 1.29 -8.17
CA ALA A 200 -12.71 1.98 -6.90
C ALA A 200 -11.48 1.90 -5.95
N ARG A 201 -10.56 0.96 -6.16
CA ARG A 201 -9.43 0.76 -5.25
C ARG A 201 -8.37 1.86 -5.41
N PRO A 202 -8.05 2.65 -4.37
CA PRO A 202 -7.15 3.79 -4.50
C PRO A 202 -5.69 3.37 -4.71
N THR A 203 -5.02 4.02 -5.66
CA THR A 203 -3.61 3.81 -6.01
C THR A 203 -2.91 5.14 -6.21
N LEU A 204 -1.67 5.26 -5.75
CA LEU A 204 -0.81 6.39 -6.10
C LEU A 204 0.01 6.04 -7.35
N PRO A 205 0.17 6.97 -8.31
CA PRO A 205 0.94 6.75 -9.54
C PRO A 205 2.44 6.54 -9.25
N ALA A 206 3.17 5.94 -10.20
CA ALA A 206 4.61 5.75 -10.05
C ALA A 206 5.37 7.05 -9.83
N SER A 207 6.24 7.04 -8.82
CA SER A 207 7.11 8.15 -8.42
C SER A 207 8.31 7.62 -7.64
N TRP A 208 9.36 8.42 -7.53
CA TRP A 208 10.50 8.13 -6.65
C TRP A 208 10.11 8.37 -5.18
N HIS A 209 10.29 7.38 -4.33
CA HIS A 209 9.94 7.43 -2.91
C HIS A 209 10.79 6.49 -2.03
N ALA A 210 10.63 6.62 -0.71
CA ALA A 210 11.16 5.69 0.31
C ALA A 210 10.05 4.95 1.10
N PHE A 211 8.87 4.80 0.47
CA PHE A 211 7.62 4.39 1.12
C PHE A 211 7.21 5.36 2.25
N ASP A 212 7.42 4.97 3.50
CA ASP A 212 7.04 5.73 4.70
C ASP A 212 8.26 6.05 5.58
N LEU A 213 9.47 5.84 5.04
CA LEU A 213 10.74 6.12 5.72
C LEU A 213 11.21 7.54 5.39
N ASP A 214 11.71 8.24 6.40
CA ASP A 214 12.44 9.50 6.24
C ASP A 214 13.87 9.21 5.76
N SER A 215 13.99 8.87 4.47
CA SER A 215 15.25 8.48 3.82
C SER A 215 15.19 8.78 2.33
N GLU A 216 16.33 8.65 1.65
CA GLU A 216 16.46 8.98 0.23
C GLU A 216 15.46 8.21 -0.67
N ALA A 217 14.83 8.94 -1.59
CA ALA A 217 13.82 8.45 -2.53
C ALA A 217 14.43 7.57 -3.65
N ARG A 218 14.90 6.37 -3.27
CA ARG A 218 15.64 5.45 -4.14
C ARG A 218 14.79 4.39 -4.86
N ILE A 219 13.48 4.37 -4.64
CA ILE A 219 12.55 3.35 -5.17
C ILE A 219 11.54 4.03 -6.11
N LEU A 220 11.44 3.53 -7.33
CA LEU A 220 10.43 3.91 -8.31
C LEU A 220 9.36 2.83 -8.39
N SER A 221 8.16 3.14 -7.88
CA SER A 221 6.99 2.28 -8.01
C SER A 221 5.70 3.06 -7.87
N ALA A 222 4.61 2.57 -8.45
CA ALA A 222 3.27 2.97 -8.06
C ALA A 222 2.91 2.30 -6.72
N ARG A 223 2.04 2.92 -5.90
CA ARG A 223 1.75 2.42 -4.54
C ARG A 223 0.29 2.07 -4.35
N ASP A 224 0.06 0.98 -3.62
CA ASP A 224 -1.25 0.61 -3.10
C ASP A 224 -1.58 1.49 -1.89
N ALA A 225 -2.52 2.43 -2.04
CA ALA A 225 -2.87 3.37 -0.98
C ALA A 225 -3.62 2.69 0.19
N SER A 226 -4.19 1.51 -0.02
CA SER A 226 -4.87 0.73 1.03
C SER A 226 -3.92 -0.24 1.75
N GLY A 227 -2.97 -0.82 1.02
CA GLY A 227 -2.06 -1.85 1.51
C GLY A 227 -0.67 -1.34 1.93
N GLY A 228 -0.30 -0.11 1.57
CA GLY A 228 1.00 0.50 1.88
C GLY A 228 2.20 -0.09 1.14
N GLY A 229 1.98 -1.09 0.27
CA GLY A 229 3.00 -1.77 -0.53
C GLY A 229 2.93 -1.42 -2.02
N THR A 230 3.53 -2.27 -2.85
CA THR A 230 3.47 -2.18 -4.32
C THR A 230 3.38 -3.58 -4.96
N TRP A 231 3.13 -3.64 -6.26
CA TRP A 231 3.03 -4.85 -7.08
C TRP A 231 4.19 -5.00 -8.08
N LEU A 232 4.85 -3.89 -8.42
CA LEU A 232 5.99 -3.83 -9.32
C LEU A 232 6.78 -2.56 -8.97
N GLY A 233 8.09 -2.70 -8.74
CA GLY A 233 8.97 -1.58 -8.48
C GLY A 233 10.42 -1.89 -8.78
N VAL A 234 11.20 -0.83 -8.95
CA VAL A 234 12.63 -0.87 -9.23
C VAL A 234 13.37 0.17 -8.39
N THR A 235 14.63 -0.08 -8.06
CA THR A 235 15.50 0.81 -7.30
C THR A 235 16.54 1.48 -8.20
N ARG A 236 17.12 2.59 -7.76
CA ARG A 236 18.28 3.23 -8.45
C ARG A 236 19.40 2.24 -8.77
N SER A 237 19.69 1.33 -7.84
CA SER A 237 20.74 0.28 -7.97
C SER A 237 20.42 -0.89 -8.91
N GLY A 238 19.23 -0.90 -9.53
CA GLY A 238 18.79 -1.98 -10.43
C GLY A 238 18.25 -3.23 -9.73
N ALA A 239 17.95 -3.17 -8.42
CA ALA A 239 17.09 -4.17 -7.77
C ALA A 239 15.63 -3.94 -8.18
N PHE A 240 14.89 -4.99 -8.49
CA PHE A 240 13.46 -4.93 -8.79
C PHE A 240 12.71 -6.09 -8.15
N ALA A 241 11.41 -5.91 -7.93
CA ALA A 241 10.52 -6.99 -7.53
C ALA A 241 9.12 -6.80 -8.11
N THR A 242 8.41 -7.91 -8.26
CA THR A 242 7.05 -7.95 -8.80
C THR A 242 6.28 -9.13 -8.24
N LEU A 243 4.96 -8.98 -8.14
CA LEU A 243 4.07 -9.99 -7.58
C LEU A 243 2.78 -10.14 -8.40
N THR A 244 2.38 -11.39 -8.67
CA THR A 244 1.04 -11.72 -9.16
C THR A 244 0.30 -12.54 -8.11
N ASN A 245 -1.02 -12.31 -8.00
CA ASN A 245 -1.89 -13.00 -7.06
C ASN A 245 -2.35 -14.36 -7.64
N PHE A 246 -2.77 -15.32 -6.84
CA PHE A 246 -3.48 -16.50 -7.38
C PHE A 246 -4.97 -16.23 -7.57
N THR A 247 -5.57 -16.91 -8.56
CA THR A 247 -7.02 -16.96 -8.72
C THR A 247 -7.56 -18.15 -7.93
N GLU A 248 -7.95 -17.89 -6.68
CA GLU A 248 -8.44 -18.92 -5.75
C GLU A 248 -9.76 -18.48 -5.08
N ALA A 249 -10.34 -19.38 -4.27
CA ALA A 249 -11.23 -18.96 -3.18
C ALA A 249 -10.39 -18.36 -2.05
N THR A 250 -10.98 -17.49 -1.23
CA THR A 250 -10.29 -16.95 -0.06
C THR A 250 -9.89 -18.12 0.87
N PRO A 251 -8.59 -18.37 1.11
CA PRO A 251 -8.17 -19.49 1.96
C PRO A 251 -8.58 -19.24 3.41
N GLU A 252 -8.77 -20.31 4.18
CA GLU A 252 -9.02 -20.21 5.61
C GLU A 252 -7.78 -19.65 6.33
N LEU A 253 -8.00 -18.82 7.35
CA LEU A 253 -6.91 -18.25 8.14
C LEU A 253 -6.24 -19.34 9.00
N PRO A 254 -4.90 -19.41 9.03
CA PRO A 254 -4.19 -20.31 9.94
C PRO A 254 -4.59 -20.08 11.41
N PRO A 255 -4.63 -21.14 12.25
CA PRO A 255 -4.96 -21.00 13.66
C PRO A 255 -4.10 -19.95 14.37
N GLY A 256 -4.75 -19.03 15.09
CA GLY A 256 -4.09 -17.92 15.79
C GLY A 256 -3.85 -16.65 14.97
N MET A 257 -4.25 -16.62 13.68
CA MET A 257 -4.12 -15.45 12.81
C MET A 257 -5.46 -14.72 12.63
N GLU A 258 -5.52 -13.42 12.96
CA GLU A 258 -6.73 -12.60 12.79
C GLU A 258 -6.98 -12.18 11.33
N ARG A 259 -5.91 -12.07 10.53
CA ARG A 259 -5.93 -11.69 9.10
C ARG A 259 -4.60 -12.04 8.43
N PHE A 260 -4.63 -12.23 7.12
CA PHE A 260 -3.41 -12.36 6.32
C PHE A 260 -2.60 -11.05 6.25
N GLU A 261 -1.28 -11.17 6.05
CA GLU A 261 -0.37 -10.09 5.67
C GLU A 261 -0.65 -9.63 4.22
N SER A 262 -0.36 -8.35 3.92
CA SER A 262 -0.54 -7.82 2.56
C SER A 262 0.59 -8.29 1.65
N ARG A 263 0.25 -9.02 0.57
CA ARG A 263 1.21 -9.55 -0.42
C ARG A 263 2.13 -8.45 -0.99
N GLY A 264 1.65 -7.21 -1.12
CA GLY A 264 2.45 -6.07 -1.59
C GLY A 264 3.60 -5.66 -0.65
N GLN A 265 3.63 -6.18 0.58
CA GLN A 265 4.77 -6.02 1.49
C GLN A 265 5.98 -6.85 1.02
N LEU A 266 5.77 -8.02 0.41
CA LEU A 266 6.85 -8.85 -0.15
C LEU A 266 7.61 -8.17 -1.29
N VAL A 267 7.00 -7.22 -1.99
CA VAL A 267 7.66 -6.39 -3.01
C VAL A 267 8.36 -5.20 -2.36
N ARG A 268 7.69 -4.53 -1.41
CA ARG A 268 8.24 -3.41 -0.62
C ARG A 268 9.50 -3.80 0.16
N ASP A 269 9.49 -4.93 0.85
CA ASP A 269 10.59 -5.35 1.74
C ASP A 269 11.86 -5.65 0.94
N TRP A 270 11.75 -6.26 -0.25
CA TRP A 270 12.89 -6.42 -1.16
C TRP A 270 13.44 -5.07 -1.62
N LEU A 271 12.59 -4.13 -2.06
CA LEU A 271 13.03 -2.81 -2.54
C LEU A 271 13.61 -1.93 -1.41
N LEU A 272 13.19 -2.17 -0.17
CA LEU A 272 13.72 -1.52 1.04
C LEU A 272 14.99 -2.18 1.59
N SER A 273 15.29 -3.44 1.25
CA SER A 273 16.57 -4.05 1.60
C SER A 273 17.74 -3.37 0.87
N SER A 274 18.95 -3.48 1.45
CA SER A 274 20.12 -2.77 0.92
C SER A 274 20.73 -3.54 -0.25
N HIS A 275 20.62 -2.95 -1.45
CA HIS A 275 21.20 -3.47 -2.68
C HIS A 275 22.30 -2.55 -3.20
N PRO A 276 23.57 -2.76 -2.84
CA PRO A 276 24.66 -2.01 -3.43
C PRO A 276 24.71 -2.14 -4.95
N PHE A 277 25.34 -1.17 -5.62
CA PHE A 277 25.81 -1.34 -6.98
C PHE A 277 27.21 -0.72 -7.10
N PRO A 278 28.15 -1.36 -7.81
CA PRO A 278 28.00 -2.60 -8.57
C PRO A 278 28.40 -3.87 -7.77
N GLN A 279 27.45 -4.81 -7.63
CA GLN A 279 27.67 -6.14 -7.03
C GLN A 279 28.10 -7.18 -8.09
N THR A 280 28.87 -8.17 -7.68
CA THR A 280 29.10 -9.39 -8.46
C THR A 280 27.86 -10.28 -8.48
N ARG A 281 27.77 -11.14 -9.48
CA ARG A 281 26.69 -12.10 -9.61
C ARG A 281 26.50 -13.01 -8.39
N GLN A 282 27.58 -13.49 -7.79
CA GLN A 282 27.54 -14.39 -6.63
C GLN A 282 27.01 -13.71 -5.36
N GLU A 283 27.32 -12.42 -5.16
CA GLU A 283 26.74 -11.63 -4.06
C GLU A 283 25.23 -11.47 -4.26
N VAL A 284 24.80 -11.14 -5.48
CA VAL A 284 23.38 -10.99 -5.81
C VAL A 284 22.61 -12.31 -5.65
N GLU A 285 23.16 -13.44 -6.12
CA GLU A 285 22.55 -14.77 -5.95
C GLU A 285 22.36 -15.10 -4.45
N LYS A 286 23.33 -14.75 -3.60
CA LYS A 286 23.26 -14.93 -2.15
C LYS A 286 22.17 -14.05 -1.52
N ASP A 287 22.10 -12.76 -1.87
CA ASP A 287 21.11 -11.82 -1.34
C ASP A 287 19.68 -12.24 -1.71
N ILE A 288 19.48 -12.66 -2.96
CA ILE A 288 18.21 -13.24 -3.45
C ILE A 288 17.86 -14.51 -2.67
N GLN A 289 18.80 -15.46 -2.52
CA GLN A 289 18.56 -16.70 -1.79
C GLN A 289 18.16 -16.44 -0.33
N GLN A 290 18.89 -15.54 0.35
CA GLN A 290 18.60 -15.18 1.73
C GLN A 290 17.20 -14.55 1.87
N TYR A 291 16.83 -13.64 0.97
CA TYR A 291 15.51 -13.04 0.99
C TYR A 291 14.39 -14.07 0.75
N LEU A 292 14.54 -14.93 -0.25
CA LEU A 292 13.53 -15.94 -0.56
C LEU A 292 13.41 -17.02 0.52
N ASN A 293 14.50 -17.35 1.22
CA ASN A 293 14.43 -18.22 2.41
C ASN A 293 13.57 -17.57 3.51
N ASN A 294 13.81 -16.29 3.83
CA ASN A 294 13.03 -15.56 4.83
C ASN A 294 11.53 -15.46 4.45
N VAL A 295 11.20 -15.37 3.15
CA VAL A 295 9.81 -15.46 2.66
C VAL A 295 9.26 -16.88 2.82
N GLY A 296 10.10 -17.89 2.59
CA GLY A 296 9.82 -19.32 2.78
C GLY A 296 9.34 -19.68 4.18
N ASP A 297 9.89 -19.02 5.21
CA ASP A 297 9.51 -19.24 6.61
C ASP A 297 8.09 -18.74 6.94
N LYS A 298 7.57 -17.75 6.19
CA LYS A 298 6.26 -17.11 6.42
C LYS A 298 5.24 -17.26 5.30
N LEU A 299 5.39 -18.26 4.41
CA LEU A 299 4.48 -18.49 3.26
C LEU A 299 2.99 -18.61 3.63
N GLN A 300 2.67 -19.10 4.83
CA GLN A 300 1.32 -19.25 5.35
C GLN A 300 0.66 -17.94 5.81
N SER A 301 1.44 -16.86 6.02
CA SER A 301 0.91 -15.54 6.37
C SER A 301 0.21 -14.83 5.22
N PHE A 302 0.29 -15.37 4.00
CA PHE A 302 -0.21 -14.73 2.79
C PHE A 302 -1.21 -15.64 2.04
N PRO A 303 -2.21 -15.06 1.35
CA PRO A 303 -2.96 -15.79 0.32
C PRO A 303 -2.04 -16.16 -0.85
N GLY A 304 -2.54 -16.89 -1.84
CA GLY A 304 -1.75 -17.41 -2.94
C GLY A 304 -1.04 -16.30 -3.74
N PHE A 305 0.27 -16.42 -3.94
CA PHE A 305 1.08 -15.45 -4.68
C PHE A 305 2.19 -16.10 -5.51
N ASN A 306 2.62 -15.39 -6.55
CA ASN A 306 3.92 -15.55 -7.18
C ASN A 306 4.74 -14.30 -6.87
N LEU A 307 5.97 -14.47 -6.41
CA LEU A 307 6.92 -13.39 -6.19
C LEU A 307 8.13 -13.63 -7.08
N LEU A 308 8.48 -12.64 -7.89
CA LEU A 308 9.74 -12.60 -8.63
C LEU A 308 10.54 -11.39 -8.12
N VAL A 309 11.74 -11.66 -7.64
CA VAL A 309 12.73 -10.65 -7.27
C VAL A 309 13.92 -10.74 -8.24
N GLY A 310 14.60 -9.64 -8.46
CA GLY A 310 15.78 -9.62 -9.31
C GLY A 310 16.67 -8.43 -9.05
N LYS A 311 17.89 -8.51 -9.57
CA LYS A 311 18.91 -7.48 -9.42
C LYS A 311 19.92 -7.56 -10.56
N VAL A 312 20.23 -6.41 -11.14
CA VAL A 312 21.31 -6.25 -12.13
C VAL A 312 22.65 -6.35 -11.41
N SER A 313 23.50 -7.26 -11.88
CA SER A 313 24.89 -7.46 -11.41
C SER A 313 25.90 -7.06 -12.49
N LYS A 314 27.19 -7.04 -12.16
CA LYS A 314 28.29 -6.86 -13.13
C LYS A 314 28.33 -7.90 -14.26
N GLN A 315 27.61 -9.02 -14.13
CA GLN A 315 27.58 -10.11 -15.10
C GLN A 315 26.14 -10.43 -15.56
N GLY A 316 25.32 -9.40 -15.70
CA GLY A 316 23.90 -9.49 -16.10
C GLY A 316 22.95 -9.65 -14.91
N THR A 317 21.66 -9.78 -15.21
CA THR A 317 20.59 -9.84 -14.21
C THR A 317 20.43 -11.24 -13.61
N VAL A 318 20.35 -11.32 -12.29
CA VAL A 318 19.96 -12.52 -11.55
C VAL A 318 18.50 -12.40 -11.12
N LEU A 319 17.76 -13.51 -11.20
CA LEU A 319 16.36 -13.59 -10.82
C LEU A 319 16.12 -14.71 -9.79
N GLY A 320 15.23 -14.46 -8.84
CA GLY A 320 14.72 -15.47 -7.93
C GLY A 320 13.19 -15.46 -7.88
N TYR A 321 12.59 -16.64 -7.79
CA TYR A 321 11.14 -16.84 -7.75
C TYR A 321 10.73 -17.75 -6.59
N ILE A 322 9.63 -17.38 -5.94
CA ILE A 322 8.95 -18.22 -4.96
C ILE A 322 7.43 -18.06 -5.09
N THR A 323 6.70 -19.10 -4.71
CA THR A 323 5.24 -19.13 -4.61
C THR A 323 4.87 -19.93 -3.36
N ASN A 324 3.71 -19.67 -2.77
CA ASN A 324 3.14 -20.48 -1.69
C ASN A 324 2.05 -21.44 -2.21
N ARG A 325 2.09 -21.79 -3.50
CA ARG A 325 1.11 -22.65 -4.17
C ARG A 325 1.78 -23.73 -5.01
N ASP A 326 1.18 -24.92 -5.04
CA ASP A 326 1.55 -25.99 -5.98
C ASP A 326 0.70 -25.96 -7.27
N SER A 327 0.82 -27.01 -8.08
CA SER A 327 0.04 -27.24 -9.31
C SER A 327 -1.45 -27.46 -9.09
N GLN A 328 -1.88 -27.78 -7.87
CA GLN A 328 -3.26 -28.01 -7.49
C GLN A 328 -3.90 -26.72 -6.95
N GLY A 329 -3.08 -25.73 -6.58
CA GLY A 329 -3.52 -24.51 -5.91
C GLY A 329 -3.54 -24.63 -4.39
N GLU A 330 -2.91 -25.67 -3.83
CA GLU A 330 -2.84 -25.90 -2.38
C GLU A 330 -1.61 -25.22 -1.77
N LEU A 331 -1.65 -25.00 -0.45
CA LEU A 331 -0.54 -24.37 0.27
C LEU A 331 0.72 -25.24 0.24
N ALA A 332 1.73 -24.78 -0.49
CA ALA A 332 3.00 -25.47 -0.65
C ALA A 332 4.17 -24.70 -0.05
N LYS A 333 5.23 -25.43 0.32
CA LYS A 333 6.55 -24.89 0.68
C LYS A 333 7.59 -25.28 -0.39
N PRO A 334 7.48 -24.78 -1.64
CA PRO A 334 8.46 -25.09 -2.67
C PRO A 334 9.81 -24.44 -2.33
N GLN A 335 10.89 -25.08 -2.75
CA GLN A 335 12.21 -24.47 -2.66
C GLN A 335 12.28 -23.22 -3.58
N PRO A 336 12.93 -22.12 -3.14
CA PRO A 336 13.18 -20.97 -4.01
C PRO A 336 13.86 -21.38 -5.32
N LYS A 337 13.34 -20.90 -6.45
CA LYS A 337 13.97 -21.11 -7.77
C LYS A 337 14.81 -19.88 -8.12
N ILE A 338 16.13 -20.00 -8.13
CA ILE A 338 17.00 -19.01 -8.79
C ILE A 338 17.09 -19.37 -10.28
N PHE A 339 16.81 -18.41 -11.17
CA PHE A 339 16.97 -18.62 -12.60
C PHE A 339 18.37 -18.16 -13.04
N ASP A 340 19.18 -19.11 -13.48
CA ASP A 340 20.31 -18.83 -14.36
C ASP A 340 19.77 -18.69 -15.80
N PRO A 341 19.85 -17.52 -16.46
CA PRO A 341 19.62 -17.45 -17.89
C PRO A 341 20.62 -18.37 -18.61
N PRO A 342 20.18 -19.19 -19.59
CA PRO A 342 21.06 -20.18 -20.20
C PRO A 342 22.27 -19.49 -20.86
N LYS A 343 23.47 -20.00 -20.58
CA LYS A 343 24.76 -19.49 -21.11
C LYS A 343 24.92 -19.60 -22.64
N ILE A 344 23.85 -20.01 -23.34
CA ILE A 344 23.78 -20.06 -24.80
C ILE A 344 23.26 -18.71 -25.28
N GLU A 345 24.18 -17.82 -25.65
CA GLU A 345 23.97 -16.40 -26.03
C GLU A 345 22.95 -16.13 -27.17
N ARG A 346 22.33 -17.18 -27.73
CA ARG A 346 21.47 -17.12 -28.92
C ARG A 346 20.00 -17.49 -28.68
N VAL A 347 19.65 -17.99 -27.50
CA VAL A 347 18.23 -18.28 -27.18
C VAL A 347 17.63 -17.09 -26.42
N ARG A 348 17.03 -16.17 -27.17
CA ARG A 348 16.07 -15.23 -26.59
C ARG A 348 14.87 -16.03 -26.10
N MET A 349 14.48 -15.80 -24.86
CA MET A 349 13.38 -16.50 -24.23
C MET A 349 12.65 -15.53 -23.31
N CYS A 350 11.57 -14.93 -23.82
CA CYS A 350 10.58 -14.32 -22.96
C CYS A 350 10.08 -15.35 -21.95
N ARG A 351 9.97 -14.93 -20.69
CA ARG A 351 9.21 -15.62 -19.65
C ARG A 351 8.05 -14.74 -19.27
N GLY A 352 6.95 -15.35 -18.88
CA GLY A 352 5.81 -14.63 -18.34
C GLY A 352 5.17 -15.37 -17.19
N MET A 353 4.50 -14.62 -16.31
CA MET A 353 3.72 -15.17 -15.22
C MET A 353 2.42 -14.37 -15.07
N SER A 354 1.40 -15.04 -14.56
CA SER A 354 0.10 -14.44 -14.27
C SER A 354 -0.46 -15.13 -13.03
N ASN A 355 -1.76 -15.40 -12.98
CA ASN A 355 -2.44 -15.83 -11.76
C ASN A 355 -2.43 -17.35 -11.48
N SER A 356 -1.34 -18.01 -11.88
CA SER A 356 -1.05 -19.45 -11.71
C SER A 356 0.44 -19.67 -11.43
N ILE A 357 0.84 -20.89 -11.03
CA ILE A 357 2.26 -21.24 -10.90
C ILE A 357 3.00 -21.07 -12.24
N LEU A 358 4.29 -20.75 -12.18
CA LEU A 358 5.10 -20.48 -13.38
C LEU A 358 5.15 -21.67 -14.36
N ASP A 359 5.10 -22.91 -13.84
CA ASP A 359 5.19 -24.13 -14.65
C ASP A 359 3.84 -24.52 -15.31
N GLN A 360 2.73 -23.84 -14.94
CA GLN A 360 1.40 -23.99 -15.56
C GLN A 360 0.82 -22.62 -15.93
N PRO A 361 1.44 -21.93 -16.91
CA PRO A 361 1.02 -20.58 -17.30
C PRO A 361 -0.39 -20.57 -17.91
N TRP A 362 -1.07 -19.43 -17.76
CA TRP A 362 -2.37 -19.20 -18.38
C TRP A 362 -2.27 -18.97 -19.90
N PRO A 363 -3.34 -19.20 -20.70
CA PRO A 363 -3.32 -18.97 -22.14
C PRO A 363 -2.78 -17.60 -22.55
N LYS A 364 -3.17 -16.52 -21.85
CA LYS A 364 -2.68 -15.16 -22.09
C LYS A 364 -1.16 -15.02 -21.96
N VAL A 365 -0.51 -15.83 -21.13
CA VAL A 365 0.94 -15.82 -20.93
C VAL A 365 1.66 -16.40 -22.16
N HIS A 366 1.12 -17.45 -22.78
CA HIS A 366 1.70 -18.01 -24.00
C HIS A 366 1.62 -17.00 -25.16
N THR A 367 0.43 -16.46 -25.43
CA THR A 367 0.20 -15.47 -26.50
C THR A 367 1.05 -14.20 -26.30
N GLY A 368 1.08 -13.68 -25.07
CA GLY A 368 1.87 -12.49 -24.76
C GLY A 368 3.38 -12.71 -24.85
N SER A 369 3.88 -13.89 -24.44
CA SER A 369 5.31 -14.21 -24.55
C SER A 369 5.77 -14.27 -26.02
N GLN A 370 4.97 -14.88 -26.89
CA GLN A 370 5.23 -14.91 -28.35
C GLN A 370 5.24 -13.51 -28.97
N ALA A 371 4.28 -12.66 -28.59
CA ALA A 371 4.20 -11.29 -29.09
C ALA A 371 5.34 -10.40 -28.56
N PHE A 372 5.80 -10.64 -27.32
CA PHE A 372 6.95 -9.97 -26.69
C PHE A 372 8.28 -10.35 -27.35
N ASP A 373 8.52 -11.64 -27.62
CA ASP A 373 9.71 -12.09 -28.36
C ASP A 373 9.72 -11.51 -29.79
N ALA A 374 8.55 -11.39 -30.44
CA ALA A 374 8.42 -10.75 -31.74
C ALA A 374 8.72 -9.23 -31.71
N ALA A 375 8.37 -8.53 -30.64
CA ALA A 375 8.73 -7.12 -30.44
C ALA A 375 10.25 -6.92 -30.29
N LEU A 376 10.91 -7.76 -29.47
CA LEU A 376 12.37 -7.73 -29.31
C LEU A 376 13.12 -8.12 -30.59
N ALA A 377 12.58 -9.06 -31.37
CA ALA A 377 13.13 -9.43 -32.66
C ALA A 377 13.12 -8.25 -33.65
N ARG A 378 12.01 -7.48 -33.72
CA ARG A 378 11.93 -6.25 -34.55
C ARG A 378 12.93 -5.19 -34.10
N ALA A 379 12.95 -4.85 -32.81
CA ALA A 379 13.86 -3.86 -32.23
C ALA A 379 15.35 -4.22 -32.40
N SER A 380 15.68 -5.48 -32.69
CA SER A 380 17.06 -5.90 -32.97
C SER A 380 17.53 -5.62 -34.39
N THR A 381 16.62 -5.31 -35.31
CA THR A 381 16.94 -4.94 -36.70
C THR A 381 17.07 -3.42 -36.88
N ALA A 382 16.31 -2.66 -36.09
CA ALA A 382 16.41 -1.21 -35.97
C ALA A 382 16.27 -0.84 -34.48
N PRO A 383 17.37 -0.51 -33.77
CA PRO A 383 17.35 -0.26 -32.33
C PRO A 383 16.80 1.14 -32.00
N ASP A 384 15.47 1.26 -32.06
CA ASP A 384 14.71 2.38 -31.52
C ASP A 384 14.05 1.97 -30.19
N GLN A 385 14.45 2.64 -29.11
CA GLN A 385 13.93 2.38 -27.77
C GLN A 385 12.46 2.83 -27.63
N GLU A 386 12.06 3.92 -28.28
CA GLU A 386 10.68 4.43 -28.22
C GLU A 386 9.72 3.52 -28.99
N GLN A 387 10.13 3.05 -30.17
CA GLN A 387 9.37 2.04 -30.90
C GLN A 387 9.29 0.71 -30.14
N LEU A 388 10.37 0.26 -29.47
CA LEU A 388 10.31 -0.94 -28.61
C LEU A 388 9.31 -0.74 -27.45
N ILE A 389 9.29 0.43 -26.81
CA ILE A 389 8.31 0.73 -25.75
C ILE A 389 6.88 0.69 -26.31
N ALA A 390 6.64 1.27 -27.50
CA ALA A 390 5.34 1.23 -28.16
C ALA A 390 4.89 -0.19 -28.53
N ASP A 391 5.81 -1.01 -29.04
CA ASP A 391 5.57 -2.43 -29.34
C ASP A 391 5.24 -3.23 -28.07
N LEU A 392 5.96 -3.01 -26.97
CA LEU A 392 5.71 -3.67 -25.69
C LEU A 392 4.36 -3.27 -25.09
N PHE A 393 3.95 -2.00 -25.20
CA PHE A 393 2.59 -1.59 -24.84
C PHE A 393 1.53 -2.21 -25.77
N SER A 394 1.85 -2.47 -27.03
CA SER A 394 0.94 -3.16 -27.96
C SER A 394 0.76 -4.64 -27.59
N VAL A 395 1.79 -5.31 -27.06
CA VAL A 395 1.66 -6.64 -26.43
C VAL A 395 0.72 -6.59 -25.22
N LEU A 396 0.88 -5.56 -24.37
CA LEU A 396 0.05 -5.36 -23.18
C LEU A 396 -1.41 -4.98 -23.50
N ALA A 397 -1.72 -4.52 -24.70
CA ALA A 397 -3.07 -4.13 -25.12
C ALA A 397 -3.96 -5.29 -25.60
N PHE A 398 -3.43 -6.52 -25.72
CA PHE A 398 -4.21 -7.65 -26.24
C PHE A 398 -5.38 -8.03 -25.31
N SER A 399 -6.60 -7.88 -25.82
CA SER A 399 -7.84 -8.23 -25.12
C SER A 399 -8.61 -9.31 -25.87
N SER A 400 -9.13 -10.31 -25.15
CA SER A 400 -10.13 -11.25 -25.67
C SER A 400 -11.57 -10.77 -25.42
N ASN A 401 -11.74 -9.52 -24.95
CA ASN A 401 -12.98 -8.89 -24.50
C ASN A 401 -13.79 -9.76 -23.51
N PRO A 402 -13.17 -10.15 -22.37
CA PRO A 402 -13.79 -11.00 -21.38
C PRO A 402 -14.99 -10.32 -20.72
N THR A 403 -16.09 -11.07 -20.62
CA THR A 403 -17.33 -10.70 -19.94
C THR A 403 -17.47 -11.39 -18.58
N GLN A 404 -16.75 -12.50 -18.36
CA GLN A 404 -16.82 -13.31 -17.14
C GLN A 404 -15.43 -13.64 -16.58
N ARG A 405 -15.37 -13.95 -15.27
CA ARG A 405 -14.10 -14.26 -14.55
C ARG A 405 -13.27 -15.36 -15.23
N SER A 406 -13.94 -16.41 -15.72
CA SER A 406 -13.31 -17.55 -16.39
C SER A 406 -12.55 -17.18 -17.66
N GLU A 407 -12.96 -16.10 -18.33
CA GLU A 407 -12.41 -15.63 -19.60
C GLU A 407 -11.17 -14.74 -19.41
N LEU A 408 -11.02 -14.11 -18.23
CA LEU A 408 -9.88 -13.23 -17.88
C LEU A 408 -8.50 -13.92 -18.00
N ARG A 409 -8.47 -15.26 -18.02
CA ARG A 409 -7.25 -16.05 -18.27
C ARG A 409 -6.74 -16.00 -19.71
N ASN A 410 -7.57 -15.51 -20.63
CA ASN A 410 -7.27 -15.38 -22.07
C ASN A 410 -6.89 -13.95 -22.47
N SER A 411 -7.00 -12.96 -21.56
CA SER A 411 -6.94 -11.53 -21.88
C SER A 411 -5.81 -10.83 -21.11
N ILE A 412 -4.89 -10.17 -21.81
CA ILE A 412 -3.73 -9.45 -21.22
C ILE A 412 -4.19 -8.09 -20.70
N LEU A 413 -4.93 -7.34 -21.53
CA LEU A 413 -5.72 -6.19 -21.13
C LEU A 413 -7.13 -6.65 -20.76
N ILE A 414 -7.66 -6.12 -19.66
CA ILE A 414 -9.04 -6.31 -19.21
C ILE A 414 -9.77 -4.98 -19.43
N PRO A 415 -10.73 -4.89 -20.37
CA PRO A 415 -11.61 -3.73 -20.48
C PRO A 415 -12.56 -3.68 -19.27
N PRO A 416 -13.24 -2.55 -19.00
CA PRO A 416 -14.08 -2.41 -17.81
C PRO A 416 -15.24 -3.40 -17.80
N VAL A 417 -15.21 -4.31 -16.83
CA VAL A 417 -16.22 -5.35 -16.61
C VAL A 417 -16.68 -5.29 -15.16
N GLN A 418 -17.99 -5.41 -14.92
CA GLN A 418 -18.52 -5.51 -13.55
C GLN A 418 -18.31 -6.94 -13.04
N LEU A 419 -17.57 -7.09 -11.94
CA LEU A 419 -17.35 -8.38 -11.28
C LEU A 419 -18.02 -8.42 -9.90
N PRO A 420 -18.56 -9.58 -9.46
CA PRO A 420 -19.24 -9.68 -8.17
C PRO A 420 -18.31 -9.36 -6.99
N THR A 421 -18.72 -8.44 -6.12
CA THR A 421 -17.98 -8.18 -4.87
C THR A 421 -18.53 -9.04 -3.72
N PRO A 422 -17.81 -9.15 -2.58
CA PRO A 422 -18.37 -9.73 -1.36
C PRO A 422 -19.60 -8.99 -0.81
N ALA A 423 -19.86 -7.75 -1.24
CA ALA A 423 -21.03 -6.96 -0.86
C ALA A 423 -22.27 -7.26 -1.72
N GLY A 424 -22.17 -8.12 -2.75
CA GLY A 424 -23.28 -8.51 -3.63
C GLY A 424 -23.40 -7.64 -4.87
N ASP A 425 -23.36 -6.31 -4.71
CA ASP A 425 -23.33 -5.38 -5.83
C ASP A 425 -21.97 -5.47 -6.55
N GLY A 426 -21.99 -5.62 -7.87
CA GLY A 426 -20.78 -5.73 -8.69
C GLY A 426 -20.06 -4.40 -8.82
N ASP A 427 -18.72 -4.43 -8.82
CA ASP A 427 -17.87 -3.25 -8.97
C ASP A 427 -17.03 -3.36 -10.25
N TRP A 428 -16.63 -2.21 -10.79
CA TRP A 428 -15.87 -2.10 -12.02
C TRP A 428 -14.46 -2.62 -11.86
N TYR A 429 -14.10 -3.56 -12.71
CA TYR A 429 -12.81 -4.22 -12.74
C TYR A 429 -12.17 -4.06 -14.12
N ALA A 430 -10.91 -3.64 -14.19
CA ALA A 430 -10.18 -3.48 -15.45
C ALA A 430 -8.66 -3.52 -15.25
N THR A 431 -7.90 -3.55 -16.34
CA THR A 431 -6.49 -3.15 -16.31
C THR A 431 -6.40 -1.68 -15.97
N ARG A 432 -5.85 -1.34 -14.80
CA ARG A 432 -5.66 0.05 -14.35
C ARG A 432 -4.44 0.67 -14.95
N THR A 433 -3.31 -0.04 -14.89
CA THR A 433 -1.99 0.48 -15.28
C THR A 433 -1.21 -0.55 -16.08
N SER A 434 -0.51 -0.06 -17.10
CA SER A 434 0.48 -0.81 -17.86
C SER A 434 1.86 -0.21 -17.61
N THR A 435 2.87 -1.04 -17.37
CA THR A 435 4.23 -0.62 -17.03
C THR A 435 5.24 -1.34 -17.93
N VAL A 436 6.17 -0.59 -18.51
CA VAL A 436 7.34 -1.11 -19.24
C VAL A 436 8.60 -0.65 -18.51
N ILE A 437 9.55 -1.56 -18.27
CA ILE A 437 10.85 -1.25 -17.68
C ILE A 437 11.94 -1.82 -18.58
N LEU A 438 12.90 -0.99 -18.96
CA LEU A 438 14.09 -1.35 -19.74
C LEU A 438 15.33 -1.02 -18.91
N ILE A 439 16.29 -1.93 -18.86
CA ILE A 439 17.65 -1.64 -18.39
C ILE A 439 18.62 -2.10 -19.47
N ALA A 440 19.27 -1.14 -20.13
CA ALA A 440 20.28 -1.38 -21.15
C ALA A 440 21.61 -1.82 -20.52
N LYS A 441 22.44 -2.53 -21.29
CA LYS A 441 23.76 -3.04 -20.84
C LYS A 441 24.80 -1.97 -20.51
N ASP A 442 24.54 -0.72 -20.89
CA ASP A 442 25.33 0.45 -20.48
C ASP A 442 24.89 1.03 -19.13
N GLY A 443 23.87 0.44 -18.49
CA GLY A 443 23.32 0.90 -17.21
C GLY A 443 22.23 1.96 -17.32
N ARG A 444 21.83 2.39 -18.53
CA ARG A 444 20.67 3.28 -18.71
C ARG A 444 19.39 2.50 -18.43
N ALA A 445 18.62 2.97 -17.45
CA ALA A 445 17.32 2.45 -17.09
C ALA A 445 16.21 3.41 -17.55
N THR A 446 15.12 2.86 -18.06
CA THR A 446 13.90 3.59 -18.46
C THR A 446 12.68 2.87 -17.89
N PHE A 447 11.79 3.61 -17.23
CA PHE A 447 10.52 3.13 -16.69
C PHE A 447 9.42 3.99 -17.30
N VAL A 448 8.43 3.35 -17.94
CA VAL A 448 7.25 4.02 -18.49
C VAL A 448 6.00 3.37 -17.91
N GLU A 449 5.11 4.16 -17.33
CA GLU A 449 3.81 3.71 -16.84
C GLU A 449 2.69 4.51 -17.50
N ARG A 450 1.62 3.84 -17.90
CA ARG A 450 0.40 4.43 -18.43
C ARG A 450 -0.77 4.02 -17.55
N ASP A 451 -1.58 5.00 -17.14
CA ASP A 451 -2.94 4.68 -16.69
C ASP A 451 -3.79 4.34 -17.92
N ILE A 452 -4.51 3.24 -17.87
CA ILE A 452 -5.37 2.73 -18.96
C ILE A 452 -6.84 2.99 -18.63
N HIS A 453 -7.27 2.68 -17.41
CA HIS A 453 -8.64 2.91 -16.95
C HIS A 453 -8.69 3.56 -15.57
N THR A 454 -9.61 4.51 -15.40
CA THR A 454 -9.93 5.16 -14.12
C THR A 454 -11.43 5.14 -13.85
N LEU A 455 -11.83 5.44 -12.61
CA LEU A 455 -13.24 5.58 -12.21
C LEU A 455 -13.56 7.06 -11.94
N ASN A 456 -14.45 7.64 -12.74
CA ASN A 456 -14.92 9.01 -12.56
C ASN A 456 -16.43 8.97 -12.29
N HIS A 457 -16.88 9.39 -11.09
CA HIS A 457 -18.30 9.33 -10.70
C HIS A 457 -18.97 7.96 -10.93
N ASN A 458 -18.27 6.88 -10.56
CA ASN A 458 -18.66 5.49 -10.79
C ASN A 458 -18.81 5.05 -12.27
N ILE A 459 -18.30 5.87 -13.21
CA ILE A 459 -18.24 5.54 -14.64
C ILE A 459 -16.78 5.18 -14.98
N PRO A 460 -16.51 3.98 -15.52
CA PRO A 460 -15.17 3.61 -15.97
C PRO A 460 -14.82 4.44 -17.20
N THR A 461 -13.64 5.06 -17.18
CA THR A 461 -13.14 5.91 -18.27
C THR A 461 -11.81 5.34 -18.76
N GLU A 462 -11.73 5.00 -20.04
CA GLU A 462 -10.46 4.72 -20.72
C GLU A 462 -9.67 6.02 -20.89
N ILE A 463 -8.36 5.99 -20.59
CA ILE A 463 -7.48 7.13 -20.76
C ILE A 463 -6.74 7.00 -22.10
N PRO A 464 -6.86 8.00 -23.01
CA PRO A 464 -6.14 7.98 -24.27
C PRO A 464 -4.62 7.90 -24.07
N PRO A 465 -3.89 7.13 -24.91
CA PRO A 465 -2.43 7.06 -24.86
C PRO A 465 -1.77 8.44 -24.82
N GLY A 466 -0.83 8.62 -23.89
CA GLY A 466 -0.09 9.87 -23.70
C GLY A 466 -0.72 10.87 -22.71
N GLN A 467 -2.03 10.78 -22.40
CA GLN A 467 -2.65 11.74 -21.46
C GLN A 467 -2.29 11.48 -19.98
N ALA A 468 -2.12 10.21 -19.61
CA ALA A 468 -1.63 9.80 -18.28
C ALA A 468 -0.42 8.86 -18.39
N GLN A 469 0.57 9.26 -19.19
CA GLN A 469 1.85 8.58 -19.27
C GLN A 469 2.88 9.25 -18.34
N ARG A 470 3.60 8.42 -17.59
CA ARG A 470 4.75 8.79 -16.77
C ARG A 470 5.99 8.12 -17.36
N SER A 471 7.07 8.86 -17.53
CA SER A 471 8.35 8.32 -18.01
C SER A 471 9.48 8.80 -17.10
N PHE A 472 10.37 7.88 -16.71
CA PHE A 472 11.53 8.14 -15.88
C PHE A 472 12.74 7.47 -16.51
N THR A 473 13.85 8.20 -16.61
CA THR A 473 15.14 7.69 -17.10
C THR A 473 16.24 8.05 -16.12
N TRP A 474 17.13 7.11 -15.81
CA TRP A 474 18.26 7.28 -14.92
C TRP A 474 19.39 6.29 -15.30
N ASN A 475 20.58 6.46 -14.77
CA ASN A 475 21.64 5.45 -14.85
C ASN A 475 21.71 4.68 -13.53
N LEU A 476 22.03 3.38 -13.56
CA LEU A 476 22.26 2.60 -12.33
C LEU A 476 23.52 3.02 -11.55
N LEU A 477 24.29 3.97 -12.10
CA LEU A 477 25.56 4.48 -11.59
C LEU A 477 25.45 5.86 -10.89
N ASP A 478 24.27 6.50 -10.93
CA ASP A 478 24.01 7.88 -10.44
C ASP A 478 23.13 7.94 -9.17
#